data_AF-A0A8E0RPU4-F1
#
_entry.id   AF-A0A8E0RPU4-F1
#
_cell.length_a   1.000
_cell.length_b   1.000
_cell.length_c   1.000
_cell.angle_alpha   90.00
_cell.angle_beta   90.00
_cell.angle_gamma   90.00
#
_symmetry.space_group_name_H-M   'P 1'
#
loop_
_entity.id
_entity.type
_entity.pdbx_description
1 polymer ?
#
loop_
_entity_poly.entity_id
_entity_poly.type
_entity_poly.pdbx_seq_one_letter_code
_entity_poly.pdbx_strand_id
1 'polypeptide(L)'
;MDPIDVGSAKPKHDPPVAMEPYDLGGPGDLGALSNEQQWHTNILKTQTRLSNERYLRQHPEVNYMISAFLKDLLLKQPSDPRQHFTDFFTHPDLLTRIEEVKDEFEQQHHDDTVVRSLAGEDCFINEDEEDE
;
A
#
# COMPACT_ATOMS: atom_id res chain seq x y z
N MET A 1 -36.01 19.13 21.36
CA MET A 1 -34.57 19.42 21.30
C MET A 1 -33.90 18.28 22.04
N ASP A 2 -33.45 17.28 21.29
CA ASP A 2 -32.89 16.04 21.83
C ASP A 2 -31.53 16.31 22.49
N PRO A 3 -31.16 15.53 23.52
CA PRO A 3 -29.95 15.79 24.31
C PRO A 3 -28.70 15.65 23.43
N ILE A 4 -27.85 16.66 23.56
CA ILE A 4 -26.58 16.84 22.89
C ILE A 4 -25.57 15.81 23.41
N ASP A 5 -24.88 15.17 22.45
CA ASP A 5 -23.58 14.50 22.52
C ASP A 5 -23.32 13.52 23.69
N VAL A 6 -23.41 12.23 23.36
CA VAL A 6 -22.75 11.17 24.15
C VAL A 6 -21.62 10.63 23.29
N GLY A 7 -20.39 10.97 23.69
CA GLY A 7 -19.17 10.50 23.06
C GLY A 7 -19.22 9.02 22.73
N SER A 8 -18.65 8.64 21.59
CA SER A 8 -18.26 7.26 21.31
C SER A 8 -19.40 6.32 20.88
N ALA A 9 -20.16 6.67 19.83
CA ALA A 9 -21.09 5.72 19.19
C ALA A 9 -20.37 4.79 18.19
N LYS A 10 -20.50 3.46 18.37
CA LYS A 10 -19.72 2.47 17.59
C LYS A 10 -20.07 2.61 16.11
N PRO A 11 -19.08 2.72 15.19
CA PRO A 11 -19.37 2.71 13.76
C PRO A 11 -20.22 1.49 13.41
N LYS A 12 -21.34 1.69 12.70
CA LYS A 12 -22.22 0.61 12.20
C LYS A 12 -21.65 -0.06 10.94
N HIS A 13 -20.34 -0.05 10.78
CA HIS A 13 -19.64 -0.69 9.68
C HIS A 13 -18.34 -1.27 10.20
N ASP A 14 -17.93 -2.37 9.59
CA ASP A 14 -16.66 -3.01 9.94
C ASP A 14 -15.48 -2.09 9.59
N PRO A 15 -14.37 -2.20 10.34
CA PRO A 15 -13.13 -1.57 9.92
C PRO A 15 -12.70 -2.15 8.57
N PRO A 16 -12.04 -1.36 7.70
CA PRO A 16 -11.48 -1.87 6.45
C PRO A 16 -10.55 -3.07 6.71
N VAL A 17 -10.56 -4.05 5.81
CA VAL A 17 -9.91 -5.38 5.93
C VAL A 17 -8.40 -5.35 6.27
N ALA A 18 -7.74 -4.20 6.14
CA ALA A 18 -6.31 -4.02 6.43
C ALA A 18 -6.02 -3.12 7.66
N MET A 19 -7.05 -2.72 8.42
CA MET A 19 -6.88 -1.84 9.58
C MET A 19 -7.12 -2.61 10.88
N GLU A 20 -6.40 -2.23 11.93
CA GLU A 20 -6.70 -2.71 13.28
C GLU A 20 -8.18 -2.43 13.64
N PRO A 21 -8.79 -3.29 14.47
CA PRO A 21 -10.10 -3.00 15.04
C PRO A 21 -10.12 -1.61 15.67
N TYR A 22 -11.28 -0.94 15.64
CA TYR A 22 -11.45 0.33 16.37
C TYR A 22 -10.94 0.16 17.82
N ASP A 23 -10.26 1.17 18.35
CA ASP A 23 -9.75 1.18 19.72
C ASP A 23 -10.94 1.27 20.70
N LEU A 24 -11.52 0.11 21.01
CA LEU A 24 -12.61 -0.04 21.96
C LEU A 24 -11.97 -0.20 23.34
N GLY A 25 -11.89 0.90 24.10
CA GLY A 25 -11.36 0.94 25.47
C GLY A 25 -12.14 0.08 26.47
N GLY A 26 -13.25 -0.53 26.05
CA GLY A 26 -14.03 -1.49 26.81
C GLY A 26 -15.48 -1.58 26.35
N PRO A 27 -16.34 -2.31 27.09
CA PRO A 27 -17.77 -2.34 26.83
C PRO A 27 -18.37 -0.94 27.03
N GLY A 28 -18.68 -0.28 25.91
CA GLY A 28 -19.34 1.03 25.89
C GLY A 28 -18.40 2.24 25.87
N ASP A 29 -17.08 2.04 25.77
CA ASP A 29 -16.09 3.11 25.71
C ASP A 29 -15.32 3.01 24.37
N LEU A 30 -15.54 3.95 23.45
CA LEU A 30 -14.73 4.04 22.22
C LEU A 30 -13.65 5.08 22.45
N GLY A 31 -12.48 4.61 22.88
CA GLY A 31 -11.20 5.30 22.73
C GLY A 31 -11.10 6.69 23.36
N ALA A 32 -9.91 7.26 23.27
CA ALA A 32 -9.57 8.53 23.90
C ALA A 32 -10.15 9.78 23.19
N LEU A 33 -10.90 9.64 22.09
CA LEU A 33 -11.28 10.74 21.19
C LEU A 33 -12.79 11.02 21.20
N SER A 34 -13.18 12.30 21.20
CA SER A 34 -14.57 12.74 21.05
C SER A 34 -15.12 12.46 19.65
N ASN A 35 -16.45 12.51 19.47
CA ASN A 35 -17.10 12.27 18.17
C ASN A 35 -16.61 13.23 17.07
N GLU A 36 -16.48 14.52 17.39
CA GLU A 36 -15.95 15.54 16.48
C GLU A 36 -14.47 15.26 16.14
N GLN A 37 -13.65 14.91 17.14
CA GLN A 37 -12.24 14.55 16.94
C GLN A 37 -12.10 13.30 16.06
N GLN A 38 -12.95 12.30 16.27
CA GLN A 38 -12.97 11.08 15.48
C GLN A 38 -13.36 11.37 14.02
N TRP A 39 -14.36 12.23 13.79
CA TRP A 39 -14.77 12.64 12.45
C TRP A 39 -13.64 13.35 11.71
N HIS A 40 -13.00 14.34 12.35
CA HIS A 40 -11.84 15.01 11.77
C HIS A 40 -10.67 14.05 11.50
N THR A 41 -10.40 13.14 12.43
CA THR A 41 -9.35 12.11 12.28
C THR A 41 -9.65 11.19 11.09
N ASN A 42 -10.90 10.79 10.90
CA ASN A 42 -11.31 9.93 9.79
C ASN A 42 -11.12 10.63 8.44
N ILE A 43 -11.47 11.92 8.35
CA ILE A 43 -11.23 12.73 7.15
C ILE A 43 -9.74 12.81 6.85
N LEU A 44 -8.93 13.15 7.87
CA LEU A 44 -7.48 13.26 7.71
C LEU A 44 -6.88 11.93 7.24
N LYS A 45 -7.24 10.81 7.89
CA LYS A 45 -6.79 9.47 7.50
C LYS A 45 -7.17 9.14 6.06
N THR A 46 -8.38 9.48 5.63
CA THR A 46 -8.84 9.24 4.26
C THR A 46 -8.03 10.04 3.25
N GLN A 47 -7.79 11.33 3.52
CA GLN A 47 -6.97 12.18 2.68
C GLN A 47 -5.52 11.70 2.61
N THR A 48 -4.93 11.31 3.75
CA THR A 48 -3.58 10.74 3.81
C THR A 48 -3.48 9.46 3.00
N ARG A 49 -4.46 8.55 3.10
CA ARG A 49 -4.48 7.30 2.31
C ARG A 49 -4.50 7.59 0.81
N LEU A 50 -5.38 8.48 0.37
CA LEU A 50 -5.44 8.87 -1.04
C LEU A 50 -4.12 9.48 -1.52
N SER A 51 -3.50 10.32 -0.69
CA SER A 51 -2.18 10.90 -0.99
C SER A 51 -1.10 9.83 -1.11
N ASN A 52 -1.06 8.87 -0.18
CA ASN A 52 -0.09 7.78 -0.19
C ASN A 52 -0.28 6.87 -1.41
N GLU A 53 -1.53 6.54 -1.76
CA GLU A 53 -1.83 5.74 -2.95
C GLU A 53 -1.42 6.45 -4.24
N ARG A 54 -1.69 7.76 -4.35
CA ARG A 54 -1.23 8.57 -5.48
C ARG A 54 0.29 8.60 -5.55
N TYR A 55 0.96 8.78 -4.42
CA TYR A 55 2.42 8.75 -4.33
C TYR A 55 2.97 7.39 -4.82
N LEU A 56 2.49 6.28 -4.28
CA LEU A 56 2.93 4.93 -4.68
C LEU A 56 2.66 4.64 -6.16
N ARG A 57 1.57 5.17 -6.73
CA ARG A 57 1.26 5.04 -8.16
C ARG A 57 2.18 5.88 -9.05
N GLN A 58 2.56 7.07 -8.60
CA GLN A 58 3.46 7.98 -9.33
C GLN A 58 4.94 7.60 -9.20
N HIS A 59 5.28 6.82 -8.17
CA HIS A 59 6.65 6.45 -7.81
C HIS A 59 6.88 4.93 -7.92
N PRO A 60 6.90 4.35 -9.15
CA PRO A 60 7.12 2.91 -9.35
C PRO A 60 8.47 2.42 -8.81
N GLU A 61 9.47 3.31 -8.67
CA GLU A 61 10.75 3.03 -8.02
C GLU A 61 10.61 2.47 -6.61
N VAL A 62 9.56 2.88 -5.87
CA VAL A 62 9.28 2.35 -4.53
C VAL A 62 8.88 0.88 -4.58
N ASN A 63 8.16 0.47 -5.62
CA ASN A 63 7.79 -0.92 -5.81
C ASN A 63 9.03 -1.79 -6.15
N TYR A 64 9.92 -1.29 -7.01
CA TYR A 64 11.17 -1.99 -7.33
C TYR A 64 12.07 -2.11 -6.09
N MET A 65 12.16 -1.07 -5.27
CA MET A 65 12.88 -1.11 -3.98
C MET A 65 12.37 -2.22 -3.06
N ILE A 66 11.06 -2.27 -2.86
CA ILE A 66 10.43 -3.28 -1.99
C ILE A 66 10.65 -4.68 -2.57
N SER A 67 10.45 -4.85 -3.87
CA SER A 67 10.62 -6.14 -4.56
C SER A 67 12.07 -6.63 -4.50
N ALA A 68 13.05 -5.75 -4.73
CA ALA A 68 14.47 -6.06 -4.62
C ALA A 68 14.86 -6.49 -3.20
N PHE A 69 14.37 -5.76 -2.18
CA PHE A 69 14.58 -6.11 -0.79
C PHE A 69 13.98 -7.47 -0.45
N LEU A 70 12.73 -7.72 -0.84
CA LEU A 70 12.05 -9.01 -0.59
C LEU A 70 12.78 -10.17 -1.26
N LYS A 71 13.24 -10.00 -2.51
CA LYS A 71 14.07 -10.99 -3.21
C LYS A 71 15.34 -11.30 -2.41
N ASP A 72 16.06 -10.26 -1.96
CA ASP A 72 17.30 -10.41 -1.18
C ASP A 72 17.04 -11.08 0.18
N LEU A 73 15.96 -10.70 0.86
CA LEU A 73 15.55 -11.25 2.16
C LEU A 73 15.17 -12.73 2.06
N LEU A 74 14.38 -13.11 1.05
CA LEU A 74 13.92 -14.49 0.86
C LEU A 74 15.04 -15.42 0.39
N LEU A 75 16.02 -14.91 -0.37
CA LEU A 75 17.20 -15.66 -0.81
C LEU A 75 18.21 -15.87 0.31
N LYS A 76 18.52 -14.81 1.08
CA LYS A 76 19.55 -14.88 2.12
C LYS A 76 19.05 -15.43 3.44
N GLN A 77 17.75 -15.33 3.70
CA GLN A 77 17.10 -15.71 4.97
C GLN A 77 17.95 -15.34 6.20
N PRO A 78 18.24 -14.05 6.40
CA PRO A 78 19.11 -13.61 7.46
C PRO A 78 18.51 -13.90 8.84
N SER A 79 19.38 -14.16 9.82
CA SER A 79 18.96 -14.44 11.21
C SER A 79 18.26 -13.25 11.87
N ASP A 80 18.55 -12.01 11.45
CA ASP A 80 17.84 -10.80 11.87
C ASP A 80 17.36 -10.00 10.64
N PRO A 81 16.08 -10.14 10.26
CA PRO A 81 15.49 -9.40 9.14
C PRO A 81 15.52 -7.89 9.31
N ARG A 82 15.48 -7.38 10.54
CA ARG A 82 15.42 -5.93 10.80
C ARG A 82 16.77 -5.26 10.57
N GLN A 83 17.83 -5.89 11.06
CA GLN A 83 19.19 -5.43 10.78
C GLN A 83 19.47 -5.46 9.27
N HIS A 84 19.08 -6.55 8.60
CA HIS A 84 19.22 -6.67 7.14
C HIS A 84 18.46 -5.57 6.37
N PHE A 85 17.27 -5.19 6.83
CA PHE A 85 16.52 -4.07 6.27
C PHE A 85 17.29 -2.75 6.38
N THR A 86 17.82 -2.43 7.56
CA THR A 86 18.61 -1.22 7.77
C THR A 86 19.85 -1.21 6.88
N ASP A 87 20.59 -2.32 6.85
CA ASP A 87 21.81 -2.42 6.05
C ASP A 87 21.48 -2.24 4.55
N PHE A 88 20.43 -2.91 4.06
CA PHE A 88 19.99 -2.81 2.66
C PHE A 88 19.64 -1.37 2.25
N PHE A 89 18.81 -0.67 3.03
CA PHE A 89 18.33 0.67 2.67
C PHE A 89 19.30 1.81 3.00
N THR A 90 20.34 1.54 3.81
CA THR A 90 21.38 2.54 4.14
C THR A 90 22.61 2.42 3.23
N HIS A 91 22.68 1.39 2.38
CA HIS A 91 23.80 1.24 1.46
C HIS A 91 23.88 2.41 0.47
N PRO A 92 25.08 2.99 0.26
CA PRO A 92 25.26 4.14 -0.63
C PRO A 92 24.94 3.81 -2.10
N ASP A 93 25.10 2.54 -2.48
CA ASP A 93 24.90 2.04 -3.84
C ASP A 93 23.45 1.58 -4.10
N LEU A 94 22.54 1.86 -3.15
CA LEU A 94 21.15 1.43 -3.23
C LEU A 94 20.49 1.92 -4.53
N LEU A 95 20.70 3.19 -4.90
CA LEU A 95 20.07 3.78 -6.10
C LEU A 95 20.50 3.06 -7.38
N THR A 96 21.80 2.81 -7.55
CA THR A 96 22.34 2.08 -8.69
C THR A 96 21.76 0.67 -8.76
N ARG A 97 21.68 -0.02 -7.62
CA ARG A 97 21.10 -1.37 -7.56
C ARG A 97 19.60 -1.39 -7.90
N ILE A 98 18.86 -0.33 -7.55
CA ILE A 98 17.43 -0.23 -7.90
C ILE A 98 17.25 0.07 -9.39
N GLU A 99 18.11 0.91 -9.98
CA GLU A 99 18.09 1.17 -11.43
C GLU A 99 18.33 -0.12 -12.21
N GLU A 100 19.32 -0.93 -11.82
CA GLU A 100 19.57 -2.24 -12.44
C GLU A 100 18.35 -3.17 -12.33
N VAL A 101 17.73 -3.26 -11.15
CA VAL A 101 16.53 -4.08 -10.96
C VAL A 101 15.37 -3.57 -11.80
N LYS A 102 15.21 -2.24 -11.90
CA LYS A 102 14.16 -1.63 -12.73
C LYS A 102 14.36 -2.04 -14.20
N ASP A 103 15.57 -1.89 -14.73
CA ASP A 103 15.89 -2.22 -16.12
C ASP A 103 15.64 -3.72 -16.40
N GLU A 104 16.04 -4.60 -15.47
CA GLU A 104 15.75 -6.04 -15.54
C GLU A 104 14.25 -6.33 -15.60
N PHE A 105 13.45 -5.69 -14.74
CA PHE A 105 12.00 -5.88 -14.71
C PHE A 105 11.31 -5.38 -15.99
N GLU A 106 11.72 -4.22 -16.50
CA GLU A 106 11.19 -3.66 -17.75
C GLU A 106 11.52 -4.56 -18.94
N GLN A 107 12.75 -5.09 -18.98
CA GLN A 107 13.17 -6.02 -20.02
C GLN A 107 12.40 -7.35 -19.94
N GLN A 108 12.25 -7.92 -18.75
CA GLN A 108 11.47 -9.15 -18.58
C GLN A 108 10.02 -8.97 -19.01
N HIS A 109 9.38 -7.86 -18.62
CA HIS A 109 8.00 -7.58 -19.02
C HIS A 109 7.88 -7.40 -20.54
N HIS A 110 8.87 -6.77 -21.18
CA HIS A 110 8.92 -6.65 -22.63
C HIS A 110 9.00 -8.03 -23.29
N ASP A 111 9.92 -8.88 -22.84
CA ASP A 111 10.09 -10.24 -23.36
C ASP A 111 8.82 -11.07 -23.20
N ASP A 112 8.19 -11.05 -22.02
CA ASP A 112 6.92 -11.74 -21.75
C ASP A 112 5.79 -11.22 -22.68
N THR A 113 5.74 -9.91 -22.92
CA THR A 113 4.78 -9.30 -23.86
C THR A 113 5.01 -9.77 -25.29
N VAL A 114 6.27 -9.81 -25.74
CA VAL A 114 6.65 -10.30 -27.06
C VAL A 114 6.30 -11.78 -27.22
N VAL A 115 6.61 -12.61 -26.21
CA VAL A 115 6.26 -14.04 -26.21
C VAL A 115 4.75 -14.24 -26.32
N ARG A 116 3.96 -13.47 -25.57
CA ARG A 116 2.49 -13.54 -25.63
C ARG A 116 1.94 -13.15 -27.01
N SER A 117 2.49 -12.08 -27.60
CA SER A 117 2.15 -11.67 -28.97
C SER A 117 2.51 -12.73 -30.00
N LEU A 118 3.69 -13.35 -29.90
CA LEU A 118 4.12 -14.44 -30.79
C LEU A 118 3.26 -15.70 -30.62
N ALA A 119 2.71 -15.95 -29.42
CA ALA A 119 1.80 -17.04 -29.14
C ALA A 119 0.39 -16.82 -29.74
N GLY A 120 0.11 -15.65 -30.33
CA GLY A 120 -1.21 -15.32 -30.87
C GLY A 120 -2.26 -15.05 -29.80
N GLU A 121 -1.83 -14.82 -28.55
CA GLU A 121 -2.68 -14.39 -27.45
C GLU A 121 -2.86 -12.86 -27.53
N ASP A 122 -3.67 -12.42 -28.49
CA ASP A 122 -4.14 -11.04 -28.51
C ASP A 122 -4.97 -10.81 -27.24
N CYS A 123 -4.46 -9.97 -26.33
CA CYS A 123 -5.30 -9.44 -25.26
C CYS A 123 -6.39 -8.61 -25.93
N PHE A 124 -7.62 -9.11 -25.89
CA PHE A 124 -8.80 -8.28 -25.99
C PHE A 124 -8.70 -7.21 -24.90
N ILE A 125 -8.19 -6.03 -25.25
CA ILE A 125 -8.57 -4.82 -24.56
C ILE A 125 -10.03 -4.64 -24.97
N ASN A 126 -10.95 -5.11 -24.13
CA ASN A 126 -12.32 -4.63 -24.19
C ASN A 126 -12.24 -3.14 -23.84
N GLU A 127 -12.15 -2.30 -24.87
CA GLU A 127 -12.63 -0.92 -24.80
C GLU A 127 -14.15 -1.00 -24.66
N ASP A 128 -14.64 -1.33 -23.47
CA ASP A 128 -16.06 -1.23 -23.15
C ASP A 128 -16.22 -0.36 -21.89
N GLU A 129 -17.02 0.70 -22.09
CA GLU A 129 -17.64 1.61 -21.10
C GLU A 129 -16.91 2.92 -20.74
N GLU A 130 -16.70 3.79 -21.75
CA GLU A 130 -17.03 5.22 -21.62
C GLU A 130 -18.24 5.52 -22.52
N ASP A 131 -19.46 5.32 -22.01
CA ASP A 131 -20.70 5.95 -22.52
C ASP A 131 -21.77 5.89 -21.40
N GLU A 132 -21.80 6.91 -20.55
CA GLU A 132 -23.00 7.67 -20.07
C GLU A 132 -22.66 8.67 -18.93
#